data_AF-A0A662ZHG3-F1
#
_entry.id   AF-A0A662ZHG3-F1
#
_cell.length_a   1.000
_cell.length_b   1.000
_cell.length_c   1.000
_cell.angle_alpha   90.00
_cell.angle_beta   90.00
_cell.angle_gamma   90.00
#
_symmetry.space_group_name_H-M   'P 1'
#
loop_
_entity.id
_entity.type
_entity.pdbx_description
1 polymer ?
#
loop_
_entity_poly.entity_id
_entity_poly.type
_entity_poly.pdbx_seq_one_letter_code
_entity_poly.pdbx_strand_id
1 'polypeptide(L)'
;MSSRYQLIKLASVLLSLSVLSLSSQAAASDQNETQKTSCFKTDGMSQAAEKAYKECFKAYSERDENAPKICLKSAEKHQDPRVYYLLARIESEGIHKMPNQGKYIDLMKKSAESSFPPADEALAEIILDNYIQQFPHNKATGEQGLFYLNRAAACGNEKAQYILAEMKLHDDYDELVPYDIGKGNREMLDLLEKGNDHVRLYAAKWLLEKKDIIDKISAQLEERKNSKGIDAVFLSHIINEYQKDHDYPVNLMEAAAQKSGLKQAYLNLFEFYRHNDDISSKLRGLMFAEAYRVCRGIPPSGEQKDEIKIMIEKTGEKIVNDALESGRQTAVNVGCN
;
A
#
# COMPACT_ATOMS: atom_id res chain seq x y z
N MET A 1 41.20 -17.39 -33.54
CA MET A 1 41.99 -17.46 -32.30
C MET A 1 41.11 -16.91 -31.18
N SER A 2 40.45 -17.81 -30.42
CA SER A 2 40.86 -18.25 -29.07
C SER A 2 40.51 -17.16 -28.03
N SER A 3 39.69 -17.36 -26.98
CA SER A 3 39.41 -18.56 -26.21
C SER A 3 38.05 -18.42 -25.52
N ARG A 4 37.12 -19.34 -25.81
CA ARG A 4 36.01 -19.73 -24.95
C ARG A 4 36.24 -21.18 -24.54
N TYR A 5 37.27 -21.46 -23.76
CA TYR A 5 37.47 -22.75 -23.10
C TYR A 5 38.52 -22.57 -22.00
N GLN A 6 38.09 -22.37 -20.75
CA GLN A 6 38.77 -22.88 -19.56
C GLN A 6 37.75 -23.00 -18.41
N LEU A 7 37.02 -24.12 -18.44
CA LEU A 7 36.52 -24.80 -17.27
C LEU A 7 37.65 -25.74 -16.78
N ILE A 8 37.91 -25.70 -15.47
CA ILE A 8 38.35 -26.82 -14.62
C ILE A 8 39.79 -27.35 -14.85
N LYS A 9 40.69 -27.04 -13.90
CA LYS A 9 41.50 -28.03 -13.15
C LYS A 9 42.41 -27.36 -12.10
N LEU A 10 42.53 -28.03 -10.94
CA LEU A 10 43.43 -27.82 -9.78
C LEU A 10 42.91 -26.77 -8.77
N ALA A 11 42.23 -27.09 -7.67
CA ALA A 11 42.41 -28.14 -6.66
C ALA A 11 43.80 -28.11 -5.99
N SER A 12 43.76 -28.05 -4.64
CA SER A 12 44.84 -28.25 -3.65
C SER A 12 45.51 -26.98 -3.13
N VAL A 13 45.63 -26.86 -1.80
CA VAL A 13 46.24 -25.77 -0.99
C VAL A 13 45.23 -24.62 -0.72
N LEU A 14 44.43 -24.60 0.35
CA LEU A 14 44.78 -24.66 1.78
C LEU A 14 43.62 -25.26 2.58
N LEU A 15 43.84 -26.46 3.12
CA LEU A 15 42.98 -27.16 4.06
C LEU A 15 43.81 -27.33 5.33
N SER A 16 43.93 -26.26 6.12
CA SER A 16 44.55 -26.30 7.45
C SER A 16 44.42 -24.95 8.15
N LEU A 17 43.25 -24.69 8.76
CA LEU A 17 43.15 -23.87 9.97
C LEU A 17 41.87 -24.25 10.73
N SER A 18 42.08 -25.16 11.67
CA SER A 18 41.51 -25.12 13.02
C SER A 18 40.00 -24.96 13.18
N VAL A 19 39.38 -26.12 13.35
CA VAL A 19 38.35 -26.39 14.37
C VAL A 19 38.75 -25.71 15.69
N LEU A 20 37.99 -24.70 16.13
CA LEU A 20 37.83 -24.33 17.53
C LEU A 20 36.63 -23.38 17.69
N SER A 21 35.58 -23.92 18.33
CA SER A 21 34.63 -23.24 19.21
C SER A 21 33.93 -21.97 18.71
N LEU A 22 32.66 -22.10 18.30
CA LEU A 22 31.60 -21.12 18.57
C LEU A 22 30.21 -21.77 18.37
N SER A 23 29.90 -22.74 19.23
CA SER A 23 28.54 -23.21 19.48
C SER A 23 27.97 -22.43 20.67
N SER A 24 27.56 -21.19 20.47
CA SER A 24 26.70 -20.46 21.42
C SER A 24 26.17 -19.15 20.79
N GLN A 25 25.09 -19.22 20.03
CA GLN A 25 24.13 -18.12 19.82
C GLN A 25 22.96 -18.62 18.95
N ALA A 26 22.22 -19.61 19.45
CA ALA A 26 20.91 -19.99 18.93
C ALA A 26 19.97 -20.21 20.12
N ALA A 27 19.85 -19.19 20.98
CA ALA A 27 19.00 -19.22 22.18
C ALA A 27 18.56 -17.81 22.60
N ALA A 28 18.30 -16.91 21.63
CA ALA A 28 17.76 -15.56 21.88
C ALA A 28 16.43 -15.32 21.15
N SER A 29 15.69 -16.38 20.80
CA SER A 29 14.44 -16.29 20.04
C SER A 29 13.17 -16.34 20.90
N ASP A 30 13.24 -16.76 22.16
CA ASP A 30 12.04 -17.06 22.97
C ASP A 30 11.79 -16.10 24.13
N GLN A 31 12.58 -15.02 24.27
CA GLN A 31 12.31 -13.95 25.24
C GLN A 31 11.72 -12.68 24.62
N ASN A 32 11.21 -12.77 23.38
CA ASN A 32 10.27 -11.78 22.87
C ASN A 32 8.88 -12.06 23.50
N GLU A 33 8.87 -12.07 24.84
CA GLU A 33 7.66 -12.09 25.65
C GLU A 33 6.84 -10.92 25.17
N THR A 34 5.68 -11.26 24.62
CA THR A 34 4.79 -10.41 23.87
C THR A 34 4.44 -9.23 24.78
N GLN A 35 5.22 -8.15 24.72
CA GLN A 35 4.79 -6.87 25.23
C GLN A 35 3.53 -6.60 24.44
N LYS A 36 2.38 -6.86 25.07
CA LYS A 36 1.08 -6.48 24.58
C LYS A 36 1.13 -4.97 24.50
N THR A 37 1.61 -4.46 23.37
CA THR A 37 1.59 -3.06 23.03
C THR A 37 0.14 -2.65 23.13
N SER A 38 -0.17 -1.82 24.12
CA SER A 38 -1.51 -1.30 24.30
C SER A 38 -1.79 -0.38 23.12
N CYS A 39 -2.57 -0.86 22.16
CA CYS A 39 -3.00 -0.07 21.03
C CYS A 39 -3.72 1.18 21.51
N PHE A 40 -3.49 2.30 20.82
CA PHE A 40 -4.23 3.53 21.10
C PHE A 40 -5.74 3.27 21.07
N LYS A 41 -6.40 3.61 22.18
CA LYS A 41 -7.86 3.58 22.31
C LYS A 41 -8.36 4.99 22.49
N THR A 42 -9.46 5.31 21.82
CA THR A 42 -10.16 6.59 22.01
C THR A 42 -10.98 6.62 23.32
N ASP A 43 -11.21 5.46 23.92
CA ASP A 43 -11.94 5.32 25.18
C ASP A 43 -11.13 5.98 26.31
N GLY A 44 -11.62 7.13 26.78
CA GLY A 44 -10.95 7.95 27.79
C GLY A 44 -10.49 9.32 27.30
N MET A 45 -10.68 9.64 26.02
CA MET A 45 -10.42 10.98 25.52
C MET A 45 -11.46 11.99 26.01
N SER A 46 -10.99 13.17 26.44
CA SER A 46 -11.90 14.26 26.84
C SER A 46 -12.73 14.75 25.65
N GLN A 47 -13.97 15.19 25.92
CA GLN A 47 -14.83 15.82 24.90
C GLN A 47 -14.15 17.03 24.23
N ALA A 48 -13.29 17.74 24.97
CA ALA A 48 -12.52 18.86 24.44
C ALA A 48 -11.47 18.41 23.42
N ALA A 49 -10.74 17.32 23.68
CA ALA A 49 -9.78 16.76 22.73
C ALA A 49 -10.50 16.23 21.47
N GLU A 50 -11.64 15.56 21.65
CA GLU A 50 -12.46 15.08 20.53
C GLU A 50 -12.98 16.22 19.65
N LYS A 51 -13.45 17.31 20.26
CA LYS A 51 -13.86 18.51 19.53
C LYS A 51 -12.68 19.12 18.76
N ALA A 52 -11.52 19.23 19.40
CA ALA A 52 -10.33 19.83 18.79
C ALA A 52 -9.77 18.97 17.65
N TYR A 53 -9.87 17.63 17.75
CA TYR A 53 -9.58 16.71 16.65
C TYR A 53 -10.54 16.94 15.47
N LYS A 54 -11.85 17.00 15.70
CA LYS A 54 -12.85 17.24 14.64
C LYS A 54 -12.65 18.57 13.93
N GLU A 55 -12.32 19.62 14.67
CA GLU A 55 -12.01 20.95 14.09
C GLU A 55 -10.76 20.89 13.21
N CYS A 56 -9.69 20.25 13.69
CA CYS A 56 -8.46 20.05 12.90
C CYS A 56 -8.72 19.18 11.66
N PHE A 57 -9.45 18.07 11.80
CA PHE A 57 -9.81 17.17 10.70
C PHE A 57 -10.62 17.90 9.63
N LYS A 58 -11.63 18.68 10.03
CA LYS A 58 -12.42 19.50 9.11
C LYS A 58 -11.52 20.46 8.32
N ALA A 59 -10.69 21.24 9.01
CA ALA A 59 -9.79 22.20 8.38
C ALA A 59 -8.80 21.51 7.41
N TYR A 60 -8.27 20.34 7.78
CA TYR A 60 -7.43 19.52 6.90
C TYR A 60 -8.19 19.06 5.64
N SER A 61 -9.39 18.50 5.83
CA SER A 61 -10.22 17.95 4.74
C SER A 61 -10.72 19.02 3.76
N GLU A 62 -10.92 20.26 4.23
CA GLU A 62 -11.32 21.40 3.40
C GLU A 62 -10.10 22.13 2.80
N ARG A 63 -8.88 21.65 3.10
CA ARG A 63 -7.61 22.31 2.76
C ARG A 63 -7.60 23.79 3.17
N ASP A 64 -8.13 24.10 4.35
CA ASP A 64 -8.18 25.45 4.91
C ASP A 64 -6.74 25.99 5.11
N GLU A 65 -6.50 27.25 4.71
CA GLU A 65 -5.23 27.96 4.94
C GLU A 65 -4.84 28.03 6.42
N ASN A 66 -5.83 27.97 7.31
CA ASN A 66 -5.66 27.99 8.75
C ASN A 66 -5.48 26.59 9.36
N ALA A 67 -5.58 25.51 8.58
CA ALA A 67 -5.44 24.14 9.09
C ALA A 67 -4.15 23.92 9.90
N PRO A 68 -2.95 24.37 9.46
CA PRO A 68 -1.74 24.21 10.27
C PRO A 68 -1.85 24.88 11.65
N LYS A 69 -2.47 26.06 11.72
CA LYS A 69 -2.62 26.84 12.97
C LYS A 69 -3.65 26.20 13.90
N ILE A 70 -4.77 25.75 13.35
CA ILE A 70 -5.85 25.08 14.09
C ILE A 70 -5.31 23.77 14.70
N CYS A 71 -4.67 22.94 13.87
CA CYS A 71 -4.12 21.66 14.30
C CYS A 71 -2.96 21.81 15.28
N LEU A 72 -2.04 22.77 15.08
CA LEU A 72 -0.94 23.02 16.02
C LEU A 72 -1.44 23.39 17.42
N LYS A 73 -2.39 24.33 17.50
CA LYS A 73 -3.00 24.74 18.78
C LYS A 73 -3.69 23.56 19.49
N SER A 74 -4.35 22.70 18.72
CA SER A 74 -5.00 21.49 19.24
C SER A 74 -3.96 20.48 19.77
N ALA A 75 -2.89 20.22 19.00
CA ALA A 75 -1.82 19.31 19.36
C ALA A 75 -1.10 19.73 20.64
N GLU A 76 -0.74 21.02 20.76
CA GLU A 76 -0.05 21.56 21.95
C GLU A 76 -0.92 21.49 23.21
N LYS A 77 -2.23 21.68 23.07
CA LYS A 77 -3.15 21.72 24.21
C LYS A 77 -3.57 20.33 24.69
N HIS A 78 -3.81 19.40 23.76
CA HIS A 78 -4.43 18.11 24.07
C HIS A 78 -3.49 16.92 23.94
N GLN A 79 -2.34 17.08 23.28
CA GLN A 79 -1.38 16.00 23.01
C GLN A 79 -2.05 14.77 22.36
N ASP A 80 -3.09 15.01 21.55
CA ASP A 80 -3.84 13.95 20.86
C ASP A 80 -3.01 13.40 19.69
N PRO A 81 -2.64 12.11 19.67
CA PRO A 81 -1.83 11.55 18.60
C PRO A 81 -2.51 11.63 17.23
N ARG A 82 -3.84 11.65 17.17
CA ARG A 82 -4.60 11.82 15.92
C ARG A 82 -4.36 13.21 15.33
N VAL A 83 -4.23 14.23 16.18
CA VAL A 83 -3.95 15.60 15.76
C VAL A 83 -2.49 15.74 15.31
N TYR A 84 -1.54 15.10 16.00
CA TYR A 84 -0.15 15.04 15.54
C TYR A 84 -0.04 14.37 14.17
N TYR A 85 -0.78 13.28 13.95
CA TYR A 85 -0.85 12.60 12.66
C TYR A 85 -1.39 13.52 11.56
N LEU A 86 -2.53 14.19 11.78
CA LEU A 86 -3.09 15.14 10.81
C LEU A 86 -2.15 16.32 10.54
N LEU A 87 -1.49 16.85 11.57
CA LEU A 87 -0.51 17.92 11.39
C LEU A 87 0.70 17.44 10.59
N ALA A 88 1.16 16.21 10.80
CA ALA A 88 2.19 15.59 9.98
C ALA A 88 1.76 15.54 8.50
N ARG A 89 0.53 15.09 8.23
CA ARG A 89 -0.04 15.04 6.87
C ARG A 89 -0.04 16.42 6.21
N ILE A 90 -0.50 17.46 6.91
CA ILE A 90 -0.48 18.86 6.46
C ILE A 90 0.93 19.30 6.02
N GLU A 91 1.95 18.98 6.82
CA GLU A 91 3.35 19.35 6.54
C GLU A 91 3.94 18.55 5.37
N SER A 92 3.56 17.27 5.21
CA SER A 92 3.99 16.44 4.08
C SER A 92 3.35 16.85 2.75
N GLU A 93 2.08 17.25 2.79
CA GLU A 93 1.31 17.62 1.60
C GLU A 93 1.54 19.07 1.18
N GLY A 94 2.23 19.87 1.99
CA GLY A 94 2.48 21.27 1.71
C GLY A 94 1.19 22.09 1.62
N ILE A 95 0.22 21.82 2.49
CA ILE A 95 -1.03 22.59 2.50
C ILE A 95 -0.70 24.05 2.88
N HIS A 96 -0.76 24.93 1.87
CA HIS A 96 -0.46 26.38 1.90
C HIS A 96 0.99 26.75 2.28
N LYS A 97 1.91 25.78 2.25
CA LYS A 97 3.36 25.96 2.48
C LYS A 97 4.16 24.96 1.66
N MET A 98 5.46 25.17 1.51
CA MET A 98 6.31 24.12 0.93
C MET A 98 6.34 22.90 1.87
N PRO A 99 6.29 21.67 1.33
CA PRO A 99 6.43 20.46 2.13
C PRO A 99 7.68 20.47 3.01
N ASN A 100 7.55 20.00 4.25
CA ASN A 100 8.66 19.92 5.20
C ASN A 100 8.81 18.49 5.74
N GLN A 101 9.69 17.72 5.09
CA GLN A 101 9.89 16.30 5.42
C GLN A 101 10.42 16.07 6.84
N GLY A 102 11.30 16.94 7.34
CA GLY A 102 11.85 16.81 8.70
C GLY A 102 10.75 16.97 9.75
N LYS A 103 9.94 18.02 9.62
CA LYS A 103 8.81 18.27 10.53
C LYS A 103 7.73 17.19 10.41
N TYR A 104 7.46 16.68 9.21
CA TYR A 104 6.58 15.54 8.99
C TYR A 104 7.00 14.33 9.83
N ILE A 105 8.28 13.93 9.75
CA ILE A 105 8.82 12.79 10.49
C ILE A 105 8.74 13.03 12.01
N ASP A 106 9.10 14.23 12.48
CA ASP A 106 9.06 14.56 13.91
C ASP A 106 7.64 14.49 14.49
N LEU A 107 6.65 14.98 13.75
CA LEU A 107 5.24 14.91 14.14
C LEU A 107 4.71 13.48 14.08
N MET A 108 5.13 12.69 13.09
CA MET A 108 4.76 11.29 12.98
C MET A 108 5.28 10.48 14.17
N LYS A 109 6.53 10.72 14.59
CA LYS A 109 7.12 10.12 15.80
C LYS A 109 6.31 10.45 17.05
N LYS A 110 5.92 11.71 17.24
CA LYS A 110 5.07 12.12 18.38
C LYS A 110 3.72 11.41 18.40
N SER A 111 3.13 11.17 17.22
CA SER A 111 1.89 10.40 17.11
C SER A 111 2.11 8.91 17.43
N ALA A 112 3.17 8.32 16.88
CA ALA A 112 3.58 6.94 17.08
C ALA A 112 3.98 6.62 18.54
N GLU A 113 4.50 7.59 19.31
CA GLU A 113 4.80 7.42 20.74
C GLU A 113 3.57 6.98 21.56
N SER A 114 2.37 7.36 21.11
CA SER A 114 1.09 6.94 21.72
C SER A 114 0.53 5.63 21.15
N SER A 115 1.31 4.89 20.35
CA SER A 115 0.88 3.67 19.64
C SER A 115 -0.36 3.87 18.77
N PHE A 116 -0.42 5.00 18.04
CA PHE A 116 -1.48 5.29 17.08
C PHE A 116 -1.21 4.54 15.76
N PRO A 117 -2.00 3.51 15.41
CA PRO A 117 -1.62 2.57 14.34
C PRO A 117 -1.41 3.20 12.95
N PRO A 118 -2.18 4.24 12.53
CA PRO A 118 -1.90 4.93 11.27
C PRO A 118 -0.55 5.67 11.26
N ALA A 119 -0.10 6.19 12.40
CA ALA A 119 1.20 6.84 12.49
C ALA A 119 2.35 5.84 12.50
N ASP A 120 2.16 4.71 13.18
CA ASP A 120 3.11 3.60 13.17
C ASP A 120 3.33 3.07 11.74
N GLU A 121 2.23 2.81 11.03
CA GLU A 121 2.28 2.34 9.66
C GLU A 121 2.96 3.36 8.73
N ALA A 122 2.54 4.63 8.76
CA ALA A 122 3.15 5.66 7.93
C ALA A 122 4.63 5.90 8.25
N LEU A 123 5.03 5.80 9.52
CA LEU A 123 6.44 5.91 9.91
C LEU A 123 7.25 4.71 9.46
N ALA A 124 6.68 3.51 9.53
CA ALA A 124 7.30 2.29 9.03
C ALA A 124 7.61 2.38 7.53
N GLU A 125 6.65 2.84 6.71
CA GLU A 125 6.84 3.01 5.26
C GLU A 125 8.03 3.93 4.96
N ILE A 126 8.11 5.10 5.61
CA ILE A 126 9.22 6.05 5.40
C ILE A 126 10.57 5.40 5.74
N ILE A 127 10.63 4.63 6.83
CA ILE A 127 11.86 4.00 7.30
C ILE A 127 12.26 2.85 6.35
N LEU A 128 11.30 2.04 5.92
CA LEU A 128 11.53 0.92 5.00
C LEU A 128 11.92 1.40 3.59
N ASP A 129 11.30 2.47 3.08
CA ASP A 129 11.69 3.10 1.82
C ASP A 129 13.16 3.57 1.87
N ASN A 130 13.55 4.21 2.97
CA ASN A 130 14.94 4.61 3.18
C ASN A 130 15.89 3.41 3.28
N TYR A 131 15.46 2.31 3.88
CA TYR A 131 16.23 1.07 3.95
C TYR A 131 16.49 0.50 2.55
N ILE A 132 15.45 0.39 1.71
CA ILE A 132 15.54 -0.17 0.34
C ILE A 132 16.40 0.71 -0.57
N GLN A 133 16.36 2.03 -0.40
CA GLN A 133 17.15 2.95 -1.21
C GLN A 133 18.65 2.98 -0.85
N GLN A 134 19.04 2.45 0.31
CA GLN A 134 20.42 2.47 0.79
C GLN A 134 21.14 1.16 0.46
N PHE A 135 22.15 1.22 -0.40
CA PHE A 135 23.07 0.09 -0.62
C PHE A 135 24.49 0.45 -0.15
N PRO A 136 25.11 -0.34 0.75
CA PRO A 136 24.56 -1.54 1.41
C PRO A 136 23.42 -1.20 2.39
N HIS A 137 22.49 -2.15 2.57
CA HIS A 137 21.36 -2.00 3.48
C HIS A 137 21.82 -1.73 4.91
N ASN A 138 21.16 -0.77 5.57
CA ASN A 138 21.34 -0.55 7.01
C ASN A 138 20.31 -1.38 7.78
N LYS A 139 20.71 -2.58 8.22
CA LYS A 139 19.83 -3.52 8.92
C LYS A 139 19.11 -2.90 10.13
N ALA A 140 19.77 -2.04 10.90
CA ALA A 140 19.15 -1.38 12.07
C ALA A 140 17.99 -0.45 11.66
N THR A 141 18.11 0.24 10.53
CA THR A 141 17.02 1.03 9.94
C THR A 141 15.85 0.13 9.56
N GLY A 142 16.13 -0.99 8.88
CA GLY A 142 15.11 -1.95 8.47
C GLY A 142 14.37 -2.57 9.66
N GLU A 143 15.10 -3.00 10.70
CA GLU A 143 14.53 -3.53 11.95
C GLU A 143 13.65 -2.50 12.67
N GLN A 144 14.04 -1.21 12.64
CA GLN A 144 13.22 -0.13 13.16
C GLN A 144 11.91 0.03 12.38
N GLY A 145 11.95 -0.03 11.05
CA GLY A 145 10.75 0.02 10.21
C GLY A 145 9.81 -1.15 10.51
N LEU A 146 10.38 -2.36 10.58
CA LEU A 146 9.65 -3.59 10.90
C LEU A 146 9.02 -3.56 12.30
N PHE A 147 9.67 -2.93 13.28
CA PHE A 147 9.11 -2.73 14.61
C PHE A 147 7.80 -1.93 14.57
N TYR A 148 7.80 -0.76 13.93
CA TYR A 148 6.59 0.07 13.81
C TYR A 148 5.49 -0.65 13.03
N LEU A 149 5.86 -1.33 11.94
CA LEU A 149 4.92 -2.05 11.11
C LEU A 149 4.21 -3.18 11.87
N ASN A 150 4.96 -3.99 12.62
CA ASN A 150 4.40 -5.04 13.47
C ASN A 150 3.49 -4.47 14.55
N ARG A 151 3.86 -3.34 15.15
CA ARG A 151 3.02 -2.66 16.15
C ARG A 151 1.69 -2.20 15.55
N ALA A 152 1.71 -1.57 14.38
CA ALA A 152 0.50 -1.17 13.67
C ALA A 152 -0.39 -2.39 13.33
N ALA A 153 0.21 -3.45 12.80
CA ALA A 153 -0.50 -4.66 12.39
C ALA A 153 -1.13 -5.40 13.59
N ALA A 154 -0.44 -5.46 14.73
CA ALA A 154 -0.95 -6.01 15.98
C ALA A 154 -2.18 -5.24 16.51
N CYS A 155 -2.28 -3.96 16.14
CA CYS A 155 -3.43 -3.12 16.43
C CYS A 155 -4.54 -3.15 15.38
N GLY A 156 -4.47 -4.10 14.44
CA GLY A 156 -5.48 -4.27 13.40
C GLY A 156 -5.36 -3.28 12.25
N ASN A 157 -4.22 -2.59 12.08
CA ASN A 157 -4.00 -1.78 10.88
C ASN A 157 -3.88 -2.70 9.65
N GLU A 158 -4.93 -2.71 8.84
CA GLU A 158 -5.07 -3.51 7.62
C GLU A 158 -3.96 -3.28 6.60
N LYS A 159 -3.52 -2.02 6.42
CA LYS A 159 -2.44 -1.68 5.49
C LYS A 159 -1.10 -2.23 5.98
N ALA A 160 -0.82 -2.13 7.28
CA ALA A 160 0.39 -2.70 7.86
C ALA A 160 0.42 -4.24 7.77
N GLN A 161 -0.73 -4.90 7.98
CA GLN A 161 -0.85 -6.34 7.78
C GLN A 161 -0.57 -6.74 6.33
N TYR A 162 -1.10 -5.97 5.37
CA TYR A 162 -0.81 -6.14 3.95
C TYR A 162 0.69 -6.01 3.66
N ILE A 163 1.35 -4.94 4.11
CA ILE A 163 2.78 -4.72 3.87
C ILE A 163 3.62 -5.86 4.47
N LEU A 164 3.30 -6.34 5.67
CA LEU A 164 4.00 -7.49 6.28
C LEU A 164 3.84 -8.78 5.47
N ALA A 165 2.69 -9.00 4.85
CA ALA A 165 2.48 -10.12 3.96
C ALA A 165 3.28 -9.94 2.66
N GLU A 166 3.29 -8.72 2.11
CA GLU A 166 4.02 -8.36 0.88
C GLU A 166 5.53 -8.53 1.08
N MET A 167 6.10 -8.10 2.21
CA MET A 167 7.53 -8.27 2.50
C MET A 167 7.99 -9.73 2.41
N LYS A 168 7.13 -10.72 2.73
CA LYS A 168 7.46 -12.16 2.62
C LYS A 168 7.49 -12.67 1.17
N LEU A 169 6.92 -11.90 0.24
CA LEU A 169 6.85 -12.20 -1.19
C LEU A 169 8.03 -11.61 -1.97
N HIS A 170 8.86 -10.78 -1.32
CA HIS A 170 9.97 -10.06 -1.94
C HIS A 170 11.30 -10.42 -1.26
N ASP A 171 12.31 -10.76 -2.06
CA ASP A 171 13.65 -11.12 -1.60
C ASP A 171 14.45 -9.93 -1.08
N ASP A 172 14.11 -8.69 -1.50
CA ASP A 172 14.69 -7.44 -0.99
C ASP A 172 14.59 -7.29 0.55
N TYR A 173 13.68 -8.03 1.20
CA TYR A 173 13.47 -7.99 2.64
C TYR A 173 13.97 -9.22 3.41
N ASP A 174 14.65 -10.18 2.77
CA ASP A 174 15.04 -11.45 3.40
C ASP A 174 15.90 -11.26 4.67
N GLU A 175 16.67 -10.17 4.73
CA GLU A 175 17.45 -9.77 5.91
C GLU A 175 16.59 -9.37 7.13
N LEU A 176 15.35 -8.95 6.90
CA LEU A 176 14.40 -8.46 7.91
C LEU A 176 13.30 -9.47 8.21
N VAL A 177 12.73 -10.08 7.16
CA VAL A 177 11.64 -11.05 7.23
C VAL A 177 12.00 -12.20 6.31
N PRO A 178 12.09 -13.45 6.82
CA PRO A 178 12.45 -14.59 5.98
C PRO A 178 11.53 -14.69 4.76
N TYR A 179 12.14 -14.80 3.58
CA TYR A 179 11.42 -14.98 2.33
C TYR A 179 10.63 -16.29 2.35
N ASP A 180 9.29 -16.18 2.31
CA ASP A 180 8.36 -17.32 2.36
C ASP A 180 7.09 -16.97 1.56
N ILE A 181 7.18 -17.20 0.25
CA ILE A 181 6.10 -16.95 -0.72
C ILE A 181 4.80 -17.62 -0.26
N GLY A 182 4.89 -18.88 0.19
CA GLY A 182 3.71 -19.65 0.58
C GLY A 182 3.00 -19.05 1.79
N LYS A 183 3.75 -18.60 2.79
CA LYS A 183 3.18 -17.90 3.96
C LYS A 183 2.64 -16.53 3.59
N GLY A 184 3.37 -15.73 2.81
CA GLY A 184 2.90 -14.43 2.33
C GLY A 184 1.58 -14.53 1.57
N ASN A 185 1.46 -15.49 0.65
CA ASN A 185 0.23 -15.71 -0.12
C ASN A 185 -0.95 -16.15 0.75
N ARG A 186 -0.72 -17.00 1.78
CA ARG A 186 -1.79 -17.38 2.73
C ARG A 186 -2.27 -16.20 3.56
N GLU A 187 -1.35 -15.35 4.01
CA GLU A 187 -1.72 -14.14 4.76
C GLU A 187 -2.46 -13.13 3.87
N MET A 188 -2.04 -12.96 2.61
CA MET A 188 -2.79 -12.18 1.63
C MET A 188 -4.21 -12.73 1.43
N LEU A 189 -4.39 -14.05 1.31
CA LEU A 189 -5.71 -14.65 1.15
C LEU A 189 -6.63 -14.35 2.34
N ASP A 190 -6.11 -14.54 3.57
CA ASP A 190 -6.86 -14.26 4.80
C ASP A 190 -7.28 -12.77 4.88
N LEU A 191 -6.41 -11.85 4.50
CA LEU A 191 -6.73 -10.42 4.42
C LEU A 191 -7.76 -10.11 3.33
N LEU A 192 -7.67 -10.78 2.18
CA LEU A 192 -8.64 -10.64 1.08
C LEU A 192 -10.04 -11.12 1.52
N GLU A 193 -10.12 -12.27 2.19
CA GLU A 193 -11.36 -12.83 2.74
C GLU A 193 -11.98 -11.92 3.81
N LYS A 194 -11.16 -11.23 4.60
CA LYS A 194 -11.59 -10.19 5.56
C LYS A 194 -12.04 -8.89 4.88
N GLY A 195 -11.82 -8.77 3.57
CA GLY A 195 -12.28 -7.65 2.77
C GLY A 195 -11.37 -6.44 2.78
N ASN A 196 -10.09 -6.62 3.11
CA ASN A 196 -9.07 -5.57 3.09
C ASN A 196 -8.89 -5.01 1.67
N ASP A 197 -9.17 -3.72 1.49
CA ASP A 197 -9.17 -3.08 0.17
C ASP A 197 -7.76 -2.90 -0.41
N HIS A 198 -6.72 -2.82 0.41
CA HIS A 198 -5.34 -2.82 -0.07
C HIS A 198 -4.99 -4.17 -0.71
N VAL A 199 -5.42 -5.27 -0.10
CA VAL A 199 -5.20 -6.60 -0.67
C VAL A 199 -6.03 -6.80 -1.93
N ARG A 200 -7.28 -6.29 -1.99
CA ARG A 200 -8.07 -6.33 -3.24
C ARG A 200 -7.34 -5.63 -4.39
N LEU A 201 -6.80 -4.44 -4.13
CA LEU A 201 -6.02 -3.70 -5.11
C LEU A 201 -4.76 -4.46 -5.54
N TYR A 202 -4.03 -5.04 -4.58
CA TYR A 202 -2.83 -5.85 -4.88
C TYR A 202 -3.19 -7.07 -5.72
N ALA A 203 -4.18 -7.86 -5.30
CA ALA A 203 -4.63 -9.05 -6.01
C ALA A 203 -5.05 -8.71 -7.44
N ALA A 204 -5.79 -7.62 -7.63
CA ALA A 204 -6.18 -7.17 -8.95
C ALA A 204 -5.00 -6.74 -9.83
N LYS A 205 -4.04 -5.98 -9.27
CA LYS A 205 -2.84 -5.57 -10.00
C LYS A 205 -2.01 -6.80 -10.40
N TRP A 206 -1.80 -7.72 -9.47
CA TRP A 206 -1.08 -8.97 -9.72
C TRP A 206 -1.75 -9.80 -10.83
N LEU A 207 -3.08 -9.93 -10.78
CA LEU A 207 -3.87 -10.61 -11.82
C LEU A 207 -3.70 -9.98 -13.20
N LEU A 208 -3.74 -8.65 -13.28
CA LEU A 208 -3.56 -7.93 -14.54
C LEU A 208 -2.15 -8.10 -15.10
N GLU A 209 -1.12 -7.95 -14.26
CA GLU A 209 0.28 -8.06 -14.67
C GLU A 209 0.67 -9.49 -15.08
N LYS A 210 0.03 -10.49 -14.49
CA LYS A 210 0.33 -11.91 -14.71
C LYS A 210 -0.68 -12.60 -15.61
N LYS A 211 -1.54 -11.88 -16.33
CA LYS A 211 -2.59 -12.45 -17.19
C LYS A 211 -2.07 -13.58 -18.11
N ASP A 212 -0.99 -13.33 -18.85
CA ASP A 212 -0.38 -14.32 -19.75
C ASP A 212 0.18 -15.56 -19.03
N ILE A 213 0.55 -15.40 -17.75
CA ILE A 213 1.06 -16.46 -16.89
C ILE A 213 -0.12 -17.22 -16.28
N ILE A 214 -1.20 -16.54 -15.91
CA ILE A 214 -2.43 -17.12 -15.40
C ILE A 214 -3.08 -18.03 -16.44
N ASP A 215 -3.11 -17.64 -17.72
CA ASP A 215 -3.65 -18.48 -18.78
C ASP A 215 -2.82 -19.77 -18.96
N LYS A 216 -1.50 -19.66 -18.85
CA LYS A 216 -0.57 -20.81 -18.90
C LYS A 216 -0.67 -21.71 -17.67
N ILE A 217 -0.78 -21.12 -16.48
CA ILE A 217 -0.92 -21.85 -15.21
C ILE A 217 -2.30 -22.51 -15.15
N SER A 218 -3.36 -21.85 -15.62
CA SER A 218 -4.71 -22.41 -15.73
C SER A 218 -4.72 -23.69 -16.55
N ALA A 219 -4.07 -23.66 -17.73
CA ALA A 219 -3.95 -24.83 -18.59
C ALA A 219 -3.17 -25.97 -17.89
N GLN A 220 -2.11 -25.66 -17.15
CA GLN A 220 -1.30 -26.65 -16.43
C GLN A 220 -1.95 -27.17 -15.13
N LEU A 221 -2.78 -26.36 -14.45
CA LEU A 221 -3.49 -26.76 -13.24
C LEU A 221 -4.62 -27.75 -13.54
N GLU A 222 -5.29 -27.61 -14.68
CA GLU A 222 -6.25 -28.62 -15.18
C GLU A 222 -5.56 -29.99 -15.39
N GLU A 223 -4.30 -30.00 -15.86
CA GLU A 223 -3.50 -31.23 -15.99
C GLU A 223 -3.02 -31.79 -14.63
N ARG A 224 -2.96 -30.94 -13.59
CA ARG A 224 -2.35 -31.26 -12.28
C ARG A 224 -3.34 -31.30 -11.11
N LYS A 225 -4.62 -31.57 -11.34
CA LYS A 225 -5.69 -31.70 -10.31
C LYS A 225 -5.37 -32.55 -9.06
N ASN A 226 -4.23 -33.24 -9.00
CA ASN A 226 -3.75 -34.04 -7.88
C ASN A 226 -2.51 -33.51 -7.12
N SER A 227 -1.91 -32.35 -7.45
CA SER A 227 -0.73 -31.85 -6.71
C SER A 227 -1.10 -30.92 -5.56
N LYS A 228 -0.88 -31.35 -4.31
CA LYS A 228 -1.19 -30.65 -3.06
C LYS A 228 -0.18 -29.53 -2.67
N GLY A 229 0.26 -28.71 -3.62
CA GLY A 229 1.14 -27.57 -3.32
C GLY A 229 0.35 -26.38 -2.76
N ILE A 230 0.84 -25.74 -1.69
CA ILE A 230 0.13 -24.63 -1.01
C ILE A 230 0.04 -23.37 -1.89
N ASP A 231 1.00 -23.12 -2.77
CA ASP A 231 0.94 -22.04 -3.76
C ASP A 231 -0.23 -22.22 -4.75
N ALA A 232 -0.66 -23.47 -4.96
CA ALA A 232 -1.78 -23.76 -5.84
C ALA A 232 -3.12 -23.36 -5.23
N VAL A 233 -3.25 -23.14 -3.91
CA VAL A 233 -4.55 -22.82 -3.29
C VAL A 233 -4.92 -21.35 -3.49
N PHE A 234 -4.00 -20.42 -3.21
CA PHE A 234 -4.21 -18.99 -3.47
C PHE A 234 -4.39 -18.73 -4.96
N LEU A 235 -3.47 -19.29 -5.76
CA LEU A 235 -3.55 -19.19 -7.22
C LEU A 235 -4.82 -19.84 -7.75
N SER A 236 -5.21 -21.04 -7.30
CA SER A 236 -6.46 -21.67 -7.75
C SER A 236 -7.68 -20.87 -7.32
N HIS A 237 -7.72 -20.29 -6.12
CA HIS A 237 -8.84 -19.44 -5.71
C HIS A 237 -9.01 -18.26 -6.67
N ILE A 238 -7.94 -17.48 -6.85
CA ILE A 238 -8.00 -16.28 -7.68
C ILE A 238 -8.21 -16.64 -9.16
N ILE A 239 -7.54 -17.68 -9.66
CA ILE A 239 -7.71 -18.16 -11.05
C ILE A 239 -9.13 -18.68 -11.28
N ASN A 240 -9.72 -19.42 -10.33
CA ASN A 240 -11.09 -19.90 -10.47
C ASN A 240 -12.09 -18.75 -10.52
N GLU A 241 -11.90 -17.71 -9.71
CA GLU A 241 -12.73 -16.50 -9.79
C GLU A 241 -12.50 -15.75 -11.11
N TYR A 242 -11.24 -15.62 -11.56
CA TYR A 242 -10.89 -15.03 -12.86
C TYR A 242 -11.47 -15.80 -14.06
N GLN A 243 -11.51 -17.12 -14.00
CA GLN A 243 -12.07 -17.96 -15.06
C GLN A 243 -13.60 -17.90 -15.11
N LYS A 244 -14.26 -17.70 -13.96
CA LYS A 244 -15.72 -17.48 -13.91
C LYS A 244 -16.07 -16.12 -14.47
N ASP A 245 -15.22 -15.13 -14.21
CA ASP A 245 -15.44 -13.74 -14.57
C ASP A 245 -14.10 -13.09 -14.94
N HIS A 246 -13.87 -12.92 -16.25
CA HIS A 246 -12.65 -12.26 -16.74
C HIS A 246 -12.56 -10.79 -16.32
N ASP A 247 -13.67 -10.20 -15.87
CA ASP A 247 -13.71 -8.85 -15.29
C ASP A 247 -13.42 -8.85 -13.78
N TYR A 248 -13.21 -10.00 -13.14
CA TYR A 248 -12.92 -10.12 -11.70
C TYR A 248 -11.81 -9.18 -11.19
N PRO A 249 -10.64 -9.00 -11.87
CA PRO A 249 -9.61 -8.08 -11.41
C PRO A 249 -10.09 -6.63 -11.47
N VAL A 250 -10.86 -6.28 -12.50
CA VAL A 250 -11.47 -4.96 -12.66
C VAL A 250 -12.49 -4.74 -11.54
N ASN A 251 -13.34 -5.72 -11.27
CA ASN A 251 -14.33 -5.67 -10.18
C ASN A 251 -13.68 -5.50 -8.80
N LEU A 252 -12.53 -6.14 -8.55
CA LEU A 252 -11.75 -5.95 -7.33
C LEU A 252 -11.19 -4.52 -7.21
N MET A 253 -10.65 -3.95 -8.30
CA MET A 253 -10.19 -2.56 -8.30
C MET A 253 -11.33 -1.57 -8.16
N GLU A 254 -12.46 -1.79 -8.85
CA GLU A 254 -13.65 -0.94 -8.72
C GLU A 254 -14.18 -0.96 -7.29
N ALA A 255 -14.20 -2.12 -6.64
CA ALA A 255 -14.56 -2.22 -5.23
C ALA A 255 -13.60 -1.45 -4.33
N ALA A 256 -12.28 -1.59 -4.53
CA ALA A 256 -11.26 -0.88 -3.78
C ALA A 256 -11.35 0.65 -3.96
N ALA A 257 -11.65 1.10 -5.19
CA ALA A 257 -11.85 2.49 -5.54
C ALA A 257 -13.12 3.06 -4.90
N GLN A 258 -14.27 2.41 -5.12
CA GLN A 258 -15.59 2.93 -4.73
C GLN A 258 -15.91 2.76 -3.24
N LYS A 259 -15.33 1.76 -2.55
CA LYS A 259 -15.59 1.53 -1.12
C LYS A 259 -14.61 2.25 -0.20
N SER A 260 -13.32 2.22 -0.56
CA SER A 260 -12.25 2.77 0.29
C SER A 260 -11.63 4.05 -0.25
N GLY A 261 -12.02 4.51 -1.44
CA GLY A 261 -11.43 5.69 -2.04
C GLY A 261 -9.93 5.55 -2.31
N LEU A 262 -9.44 4.32 -2.54
CA LEU A 262 -8.03 4.08 -2.79
C LEU A 262 -7.61 4.77 -4.09
N LYS A 263 -6.85 5.87 -3.95
CA LYS A 263 -6.44 6.73 -5.07
C LYS A 263 -5.72 5.95 -6.17
N GLN A 264 -4.89 4.99 -5.79
CA GLN A 264 -4.18 4.14 -6.74
C GLN A 264 -5.12 3.23 -7.54
N ALA A 265 -6.23 2.78 -6.96
CA ALA A 265 -7.24 2.00 -7.68
C ALA A 265 -7.89 2.85 -8.79
N TYR A 266 -8.23 4.11 -8.51
CA TYR A 266 -8.74 5.03 -9.54
C TYR A 266 -7.74 5.22 -10.70
N LEU A 267 -6.46 5.43 -10.38
CA LEU A 267 -5.43 5.57 -11.40
C LEU A 267 -5.27 4.30 -12.24
N ASN A 268 -5.21 3.13 -11.61
CA ASN A 268 -5.09 1.85 -12.31
C ASN A 268 -6.31 1.58 -13.21
N LEU A 269 -7.53 1.89 -12.74
CA LEU A 269 -8.74 1.75 -13.53
C LEU A 269 -8.75 2.70 -14.73
N PHE A 270 -8.32 3.95 -14.55
CA PHE A 270 -8.17 4.88 -15.66
C PHE A 270 -7.21 4.33 -16.73
N GLU A 271 -6.01 3.91 -16.34
CA GLU A 271 -5.02 3.33 -17.25
C GLU A 271 -5.55 2.05 -17.93
N PHE A 272 -6.26 1.21 -17.20
CA PHE A 272 -6.89 0.01 -17.77
C PHE A 272 -7.93 0.37 -18.84
N TYR A 273 -8.84 1.29 -18.52
CA TYR A 273 -9.95 1.63 -19.40
C TYR A 273 -9.57 2.50 -20.59
N ARG A 274 -8.56 3.38 -20.47
CA ARG A 274 -8.17 4.29 -21.56
C ARG A 274 -7.59 3.57 -22.77
N HIS A 275 -6.98 2.40 -22.56
CA HIS A 275 -6.42 1.55 -23.61
C HIS A 275 -7.45 0.61 -24.26
N ASN A 276 -8.69 0.57 -23.77
CA ASN A 276 -9.76 -0.20 -24.39
C ASN A 276 -10.36 0.58 -25.56
N ASP A 277 -10.57 -0.06 -26.72
CA ASP A 277 -11.12 0.61 -27.91
C ASP A 277 -12.61 0.96 -27.79
N ASP A 278 -13.35 0.30 -26.89
CA ASP A 278 -14.75 0.56 -26.64
C ASP A 278 -14.98 1.95 -26.01
N ILE A 279 -15.92 2.70 -26.59
CA ILE A 279 -16.28 4.04 -26.14
C ILE A 279 -16.79 4.04 -24.70
N SER A 280 -17.59 3.04 -24.33
CA SER A 280 -18.17 2.95 -22.97
C SER A 280 -17.07 2.76 -21.92
N SER A 281 -16.08 1.92 -22.24
CA SER A 281 -14.88 1.70 -21.44
C SER A 281 -14.08 3.00 -21.29
N LYS A 282 -13.82 3.74 -22.38
CA LYS A 282 -13.14 5.04 -22.29
C LYS A 282 -13.89 6.06 -21.42
N LEU A 283 -15.22 6.10 -21.50
CA LEU A 283 -16.03 6.95 -20.62
C LEU A 283 -15.90 6.56 -19.14
N ARG A 284 -15.87 5.26 -18.83
CA ARG A 284 -15.55 4.78 -17.47
C ARG A 284 -14.14 5.17 -17.04
N GLY A 285 -13.16 5.08 -17.95
CA GLY A 285 -11.80 5.57 -17.70
C GLY A 285 -11.78 7.04 -17.29
N LEU A 286 -12.47 7.91 -18.04
CA LEU A 286 -12.59 9.34 -17.71
C LEU A 286 -13.28 9.57 -16.35
N MET A 287 -14.31 8.79 -16.02
CA MET A 287 -14.95 8.84 -14.70
C MET A 287 -13.95 8.58 -13.57
N PHE A 288 -13.11 7.54 -13.70
CA PHE A 288 -12.09 7.21 -12.69
C PHE A 288 -10.91 8.20 -12.68
N ALA A 289 -10.51 8.73 -13.83
CA ALA A 289 -9.52 9.82 -13.91
C ALA A 289 -10.00 11.06 -13.16
N GLU A 290 -11.27 11.41 -13.32
CA GLU A 290 -11.88 12.54 -12.62
C GLU A 290 -12.00 12.27 -11.12
N ALA A 291 -12.38 11.07 -10.70
CA ALA A 291 -12.39 10.69 -9.29
C ALA A 291 -10.98 10.78 -8.66
N TYR A 292 -9.96 10.26 -9.36
CA TYR A 292 -8.56 10.39 -8.94
C TYR A 292 -8.13 11.85 -8.80
N ARG A 293 -8.49 12.67 -9.80
CA ARG A 293 -8.18 14.10 -9.84
C ARG A 293 -8.77 14.84 -8.64
N VAL A 294 -10.06 14.63 -8.36
CA VAL A 294 -10.74 15.20 -7.18
C VAL A 294 -10.03 14.75 -5.91
N CYS A 295 -9.80 13.44 -5.73
CA CYS A 295 -9.11 12.90 -4.56
C CYS A 295 -7.68 13.42 -4.35
N ARG A 296 -7.01 13.91 -5.41
CA ARG A 296 -5.66 14.49 -5.34
C ARG A 296 -5.68 16.02 -5.22
N GLY A 297 -6.81 16.67 -5.47
CA GLY A 297 -6.91 18.13 -5.55
C GLY A 297 -6.03 18.73 -6.66
N ILE A 298 -5.83 18.00 -7.76
CA ILE A 298 -4.98 18.44 -8.88
C ILE A 298 -5.85 18.92 -10.06
N PRO A 299 -5.35 19.85 -10.90
CA PRO A 299 -6.02 20.17 -12.15
C PRO A 299 -5.88 19.01 -13.16
N PRO A 300 -6.75 18.94 -14.20
CA PRO A 300 -6.59 17.94 -15.26
C PRO A 300 -5.25 18.11 -15.97
N SER A 301 -4.58 16.99 -16.27
CA SER A 301 -3.34 17.01 -17.06
C SER A 301 -3.61 17.46 -18.51
N GLY A 302 -2.56 17.82 -19.26
CA GLY A 302 -2.69 18.13 -20.69
C GLY A 302 -3.28 16.94 -21.45
N GLU A 303 -2.73 15.76 -21.22
CA GLU A 303 -3.20 14.49 -21.81
C GLU A 303 -4.67 14.21 -21.50
N GLN A 304 -5.11 14.40 -20.24
CA GLN A 304 -6.51 14.21 -19.87
C GLN A 304 -7.43 15.20 -20.59
N LYS A 305 -7.01 16.46 -20.79
CA LYS A 305 -7.80 17.45 -21.53
C LYS A 305 -7.94 17.07 -23.00
N ASP A 306 -6.88 16.55 -23.59
CA ASP A 306 -6.89 16.09 -24.98
C ASP A 306 -7.82 14.87 -25.15
N GLU A 307 -7.76 13.90 -24.23
CA GLU A 307 -8.67 12.76 -24.21
C GLU A 307 -10.14 13.19 -24.04
N ILE A 308 -10.44 14.12 -23.12
CA ILE A 308 -11.79 14.69 -22.94
C ILE A 308 -12.27 15.32 -24.24
N LYS A 309 -11.44 16.11 -24.92
CA LYS A 309 -11.79 16.76 -26.19
C LYS A 309 -12.12 15.73 -27.27
N ILE A 310 -11.28 14.71 -27.43
CA ILE A 310 -11.50 13.61 -28.40
C ILE A 310 -12.82 12.89 -28.10
N MET A 311 -13.13 12.65 -26.83
CA MET A 311 -14.39 11.99 -26.44
C MET A 311 -15.61 12.88 -26.69
N ILE A 312 -15.52 14.19 -26.44
CA ILE A 312 -16.60 15.14 -26.76
C ILE A 312 -16.93 15.11 -28.26
N GLU A 313 -15.91 15.11 -29.13
CA GLU A 313 -16.09 15.04 -30.58
C GLU A 313 -16.77 13.73 -31.02
N LYS A 314 -16.48 12.61 -30.33
CA LYS A 314 -16.99 11.28 -30.67
C LYS A 314 -18.38 10.98 -30.11
N THR A 315 -18.68 11.39 -28.89
CA THR A 315 -19.89 10.99 -28.15
C THR A 315 -20.83 12.14 -27.84
N GLY A 316 -20.39 13.38 -28.06
CA GLY A 316 -21.09 14.57 -27.64
C GLY A 316 -20.75 14.97 -26.21
N GLU A 317 -20.82 16.29 -25.98
CA GLU A 317 -20.39 16.94 -24.74
C GLU A 317 -21.16 16.49 -23.50
N LYS A 318 -22.49 16.32 -23.63
CA LYS A 318 -23.34 15.94 -22.50
C LYS A 318 -22.91 14.60 -21.87
N ILE A 319 -22.65 13.59 -22.70
CA ILE A 319 -22.30 12.24 -22.22
C ILE A 319 -20.95 12.27 -21.47
N VAL A 320 -19.98 13.02 -21.98
CA VAL A 320 -18.69 13.18 -21.30
C VAL A 320 -18.84 13.91 -19.98
N ASN A 321 -19.63 14.98 -19.95
CA ASN A 321 -19.89 15.74 -18.72
C ASN A 321 -20.60 14.89 -17.66
N ASP A 322 -21.57 14.06 -18.06
CA ASP A 322 -22.26 13.12 -17.15
C ASP A 322 -21.26 12.11 -16.55
N ALA A 323 -20.32 11.59 -17.34
CA ALA A 323 -19.28 10.68 -16.86
C ALA A 323 -18.30 11.36 -15.89
N LEU A 324 -17.87 12.59 -16.19
CA LEU A 324 -17.02 13.38 -15.28
C LEU A 324 -17.76 13.68 -13.97
N GLU A 325 -19.03 14.06 -14.03
CA GLU A 325 -19.82 14.33 -12.84
C GLU A 325 -20.01 13.07 -11.97
N SER A 326 -20.25 11.91 -12.60
CA SER A 326 -20.26 10.62 -11.90
C SER A 326 -18.92 10.35 -11.19
N GLY A 327 -17.80 10.72 -11.82
CA GLY A 327 -16.46 10.60 -11.22
C GLY A 327 -16.30 11.50 -9.99
N ARG A 328 -16.75 12.76 -10.09
CA ARG A 328 -16.76 13.70 -8.95
C ARG A 328 -17.62 13.19 -7.81
N GLN A 329 -18.83 12.74 -8.09
CA GLN A 329 -19.73 12.21 -7.06
C GLN A 329 -19.15 10.95 -6.40
N THR A 330 -18.50 10.08 -7.18
CA THR A 330 -17.80 8.89 -6.65
C THR A 330 -16.71 9.29 -5.67
N ALA A 331 -15.88 10.27 -6.02
CA ALA A 331 -14.85 10.81 -5.12
C ALA A 331 -15.45 11.41 -3.84
N VAL A 332 -16.50 12.23 -3.95
CA VAL A 332 -17.19 12.84 -2.80
C VAL A 332 -17.78 11.77 -1.87
N ASN A 333 -18.38 10.71 -2.43
CA ASN A 333 -18.98 9.64 -1.65
C ASN A 333 -17.96 8.86 -0.79
N VAL A 334 -16.70 8.81 -1.23
CA VAL A 334 -15.59 8.19 -0.46
C VAL A 334 -14.83 9.20 0.40
N GLY A 335 -15.35 10.42 0.55
CA GLY A 335 -14.76 11.46 1.41
C GLY A 335 -13.57 12.19 0.80
N CYS A 336 -13.40 12.15 -0.52
CA CYS A 336 -12.45 13.03 -1.20
C CYS A 336 -13.05 14.42 -1.39
N ASN A 337 -12.29 15.46 -1.04
CA ASN A 337 -12.66 16.87 -1.20
C ASN A 337 -11.66 17.61 -2.09
#